data_AF-A0A8J7DZI6-F1
#
_entry.id   AF-A0A8J7DZI6-F1
#
_cell.length_a   1.000
_cell.length_b   1.000
_cell.length_c   1.000
_cell.angle_alpha   90.00
_cell.angle_beta   90.00
_cell.angle_gamma   90.00
#
_symmetry.space_group_name_H-M   'P 1'
#
loop_
_entity.id
_entity.type
_entity.pdbx_description
1 polymer ?
#
loop_
_entity_poly.entity_id
_entity_poly.type
_entity_poly.pdbx_seq_one_letter_code
_entity_poly.pdbx_strand_id
1 'polypeptide(L)' 'MSTQSQARALMMRHSQVIRNRQESMLGRAAAEIGMDIDAIQYRTHTQGKSNFRKNYDRSNATMS' A
#
# COMPACT_ATOMS: atom_id res chain seq x y z
N MET A 1 -6.50 6.51 -26.71
CA MET A 1 -5.61 5.90 -25.70
C MET A 1 -5.11 4.57 -26.24
N SER A 2 -3.81 4.27 -26.13
CA SER A 2 -3.29 2.96 -26.53
C SER A 2 -3.58 1.91 -25.45
N THR A 3 -3.69 0.64 -25.84
CA THR A 3 -3.87 -0.48 -24.90
C THR A 3 -2.78 -0.52 -23.83
N GLN A 4 -1.54 -0.15 -24.17
CA GLN A 4 -0.42 -0.02 -23.24
C GLN A 4 -0.64 1.09 -22.20
N SER A 5 -1.16 2.25 -22.60
CA SER A 5 -1.48 3.33 -21.66
C SER A 5 -2.58 2.94 -20.68
N GLN A 6 -3.57 2.17 -21.14
CA GLN A 6 -4.65 1.65 -20.31
C GLN A 6 -4.14 0.60 -19.31
N ALA A 7 -3.33 -0.36 -19.78
CA ALA A 7 -2.70 -1.36 -18.92
C ALA A 7 -1.83 -0.70 -17.84
N ARG A 8 -1.06 0.33 -18.20
CA ARG A 8 -0.25 1.10 -17.26
C ARG A 8 -1.10 1.79 -16.20
N ALA A 9 -2.22 2.41 -16.59
CA ALA A 9 -3.13 3.06 -15.66
C ALA A 9 -3.73 2.07 -14.66
N LEU A 10 -4.13 0.88 -15.12
CA LEU A 10 -4.65 -0.18 -14.26
C LEU A 10 -3.60 -0.67 -13.25
N MET A 11 -2.37 -0.92 -13.72
CA MET A 11 -1.26 -1.35 -12.85
C MET A 11 -0.90 -0.30 -11.80
N MET A 12 -0.90 0.98 -12.18
CA MET A 12 -0.65 2.09 -11.26
C MET A 12 -1.75 2.22 -10.21
N ARG A 13 -3.02 2.09 -10.62
CA ARG A 13 -4.16 2.09 -9.70
C ARG A 13 -4.10 0.93 -8.71
N HIS A 14 -3.80 -0.28 -9.19
CA HIS A 14 -3.62 -1.46 -8.34
C HIS A 14 -2.54 -1.25 -7.30
N SER A 15 -1.39 -0.74 -7.74
CA SER A 15 -0.26 -0.43 -6.87
C SER A 15 -0.63 0.61 -5.81
N GLN A 16 -1.43 1.62 -6.16
CA GLN A 16 -1.91 2.62 -5.19
C GLN A 16 -2.82 2.01 -4.13
N VAL A 17 -3.74 1.13 -4.53
CA VAL A 17 -4.66 0.46 -3.59
C VAL A 17 -3.89 -0.41 -2.60
N ILE A 18 -2.90 -1.18 -3.06
CA ILE A 18 -2.04 -1.98 -2.19
C ILE A 18 -1.30 -1.09 -1.19
N ARG A 19 -0.72 0.03 -1.65
CA ARG A 19 -0.01 0.99 -0.78
C ARG A 19 -0.91 1.56 0.30
N ASN A 20 -2.07 2.10 -0.06
CA ASN A 20 -3.02 2.68 0.89
C ASN A 20 -3.42 1.67 1.98
N ARG A 21 -3.60 0.40 1.58
CA ARG A 21 -3.92 -0.66 2.53
C ARG A 21 -2.77 -0.96 3.48
N GLN A 22 -1.55 -1.03 2.96
CA GLN A 22 -0.35 -1.24 3.77
C GLN A 22 -0.17 -0.13 4.81
N GLU A 23 -0.33 1.13 4.39
CA GLU A 23 -0.24 2.30 5.28
C GLU A 23 -1.31 2.27 6.36
N SER A 24 -2.56 1.96 6.01
CA SER A 24 -3.66 1.83 6.99
C SER A 24 -3.43 0.69 7.99
N MET A 25 -2.93 -0.47 7.54
CA MET A 25 -2.58 -1.58 8.43
C MET A 25 -1.45 -1.20 9.39
N LEU A 26 -0.45 -0.49 8.89
CA LEU A 26 0.71 -0.08 9.66
C LEU A 26 0.36 0.99 10.69
N GLY A 27 -0.44 1.98 10.32
CA GLY A 27 -0.94 2.99 11.26
C GLY A 27 -1.74 2.36 12.40
N ARG A 28 -2.58 1.36 12.11
CA ARG A 28 -3.30 0.60 13.15
C ARG A 28 -2.34 -0.15 14.08
N ALA A 29 -1.37 -0.88 13.52
CA ALA A 29 -0.40 -1.61 14.33
C ALA A 29 0.46 -0.68 15.19
N ALA A 30 0.81 0.51 14.69
CA ALA A 30 1.56 1.51 15.44
C ALA A 30 0.73 2.11 16.59
N ALA A 31 -0.55 2.43 16.34
CA ALA A 31 -1.46 2.86 17.40
C ALA A 31 -1.61 1.81 18.51
N GLU A 32 -1.67 0.52 18.17
CA GLU A 32 -1.76 -0.58 19.14
C GLU A 32 -0.57 -0.63 20.09
N ILE A 33 0.64 -0.30 19.60
CA ILE A 33 1.86 -0.27 20.42
C ILE A 33 2.15 1.11 21.03
N GLY A 34 1.20 2.05 20.96
CA GLY A 34 1.32 3.39 21.53
C GLY A 34 2.31 4.30 20.81
N MET A 35 2.64 3.99 19.55
CA MET A 35 3.48 4.85 18.72
C MET A 35 2.62 5.90 18.00
N ASP A 36 3.05 7.16 18.07
CA ASP A 36 2.40 8.25 17.37
C ASP A 36 2.59 8.12 15.84
N ILE A 37 1.48 8.09 15.11
CA ILE A 37 1.43 7.86 13.66
C ILE A 37 1.97 9.08 12.91
N ASP A 38 1.84 10.29 13.48
CA ASP A 38 2.28 11.54 12.84
C ASP A 38 3.82 11.66 12.77
N ALA A 39 4.54 11.00 13.70
CA ALA A 39 6.00 11.01 13.73
C ALA A 39 6.63 10.03 12.73
N ILE A 40 5.89 9.01 12.30
CA ILE A 40 6.41 7.98 11.42
C ILE A 40 5.96 8.29 10.01
N GLN A 41 6.74 9.14 9.34
CA GLN A 41 6.76 9.13 7.88
C GLN A 41 7.26 7.73 7.44
N TYR A 42 6.37 6.74 7.40
CA TYR A 42 6.66 5.33 7.04
C TYR A 42 7.26 5.21 5.63
N ARG A 43 7.18 6.30 4.88
CA ARG A 43 7.84 6.54 3.62
C ARG A 43 9.35 6.69 3.85
N THR A 44 10.06 5.56 3.88
CA THR A 44 11.52 5.58 3.84
C THR A 44 11.98 6.39 2.62
N HIS A 45 12.78 7.42 2.87
CA HIS A 45 13.32 8.34 1.87
C HIS A 45 14.10 7.60 0.76
N THR A 46 14.54 6.37 1.04
CA THR A 46 15.51 5.66 0.22
C THR A 46 14.93 4.99 -1.03
N GLN A 47 13.61 4.89 -1.22
CA GLN A 47 13.06 4.42 -2.51
C GLN A 47 11.53 4.44 -2.69
N GLY A 48 10.74 5.00 -1.77
CA GLY A 48 9.26 4.98 -1.89
C GLY A 48 8.65 3.56 -1.92
N LYS A 49 9.43 2.55 -1.55
CA LYS A 49 9.02 1.14 -1.48
C LYS A 49 8.57 0.82 -0.07
N SER A 50 7.28 0.55 0.08
CA SER A 50 6.69 -0.03 1.29
C SER A 50 7.04 -1.53 1.31
N ASN A 51 8.04 -1.91 2.11
CA ASN A 51 8.47 -3.31 2.27
C ASN A 51 7.80 -3.97 3.49
N PHE A 52 6.51 -3.71 3.71
CA PHE A 52 5.80 -4.23 4.88
C PHE A 52 4.94 -5.43 4.49
N ARG A 53 5.49 -6.62 4.79
CA ARG A 53 4.99 -7.99 4.55
C ARG A 53 4.75 -8.35 3.06
N LYS A 54 5.32 -9.50 2.67
CA LYS A 54 5.12 -10.18 1.39
C LYS A 54 3.62 -10.17 1.03
N ASN A 55 3.22 -9.27 0.13
CA ASN A 55 1.97 -9.35 -0.64
C ASN A 55 0.66 -9.13 0.16
N TYR A 56 0.41 -7.90 0.62
CA TYR A 56 -0.94 -7.45 1.04
C TYR A 56 -1.92 -7.23 -0.14
N ASP A 57 -1.64 -7.84 -1.29
CA ASP A 57 -2.59 -7.88 -2.40
C ASP A 57 -3.81 -8.72 -1.98
N ARG A 58 -5.03 -8.24 -2.26
CA ARG A 58 -6.24 -9.06 -2.05
C ARG A 58 -6.35 -9.96 -3.26
N SER A 59 -6.31 -11.27 -3.07
CA SER A 59 -6.79 -12.17 -4.11
C SER A 59 -8.28 -11.87 -4.36
N ASN A 60 -8.71 -11.92 -5.63
CA ASN A 60 -10.12 -11.80 -6.02
C ASN A 60 -11.01 -12.87 -5.34
N ALA A 61 -10.43 -13.86 -4.67
CA ALA A 61 -11.12 -14.90 -3.92
C ALA A 61 -11.80 -14.42 -2.62
N THR A 62 -11.62 -13.16 -2.21
CA THR A 62 -12.11 -12.67 -0.90
C THR A 62 -13.26 -11.65 -0.96
N MET A 63 -13.89 -11.47 -2.13
CA MET A 63 -15.10 -10.64 -2.23
C MET A 63 -16.35 -11.54 -2.06
N SER A 64 -16.80 -11.71 -0.83
CA SER A 64 -18.18 -12.10 -0.49
C SER A 64 -18.83 -10.96 0.29
#